data_AF-A0A914PWT3-F1
#
_entry.id   AF-A0A914PWT3-F1
#
_cell.length_a   1.000
_cell.length_b   1.000
_cell.length_c   1.000
_cell.angle_alpha   90.00
_cell.angle_beta   90.00
_cell.angle_gamma   90.00
#
_symmetry.space_group_name_H-M   'P 1'
#
loop_
_entity.id
_entity.type
_entity.pdbx_description
1 polymer ?
#
loop_
_entity_poly.entity_id
_entity_poly.type
_entity_poly.pdbx_seq_one_letter_code
_entity_poly.pdbx_strand_id
1 'polypeptide(L)'
;MVSPYLRVSEEDKNDPDDGKKEKQEEDVPKLLLLLSKGGSELENFMVKTKDELITIVIQVAATMAMGEEMLELEHRDAHVFLVEETKEEELGFFIRGKKFIVKSNNILIKLIDFGKSRLQNGNEVLFCDDWELESNESNPTEGRGELHYQIYPRMNEIIGGNWKGYYPATNILWIRYLIEILSGFDSSGLASEDPGTQAFQEAKRSKKKQITPKIGEEVAKKFFDAIKNCKAAGEFVFNYMIYCDNWEMDSITIN
;
A
#
# COMPACT_ATOMS: atom_id res chain seq x y z
N MET A 1 -8.07 35.02 -16.94
CA MET A 1 -7.30 33.85 -16.49
C MET A 1 -7.53 32.77 -17.53
N VAL A 2 -6.51 32.36 -18.27
CA VAL A 2 -6.69 31.44 -19.40
C VAL A 2 -5.74 30.25 -19.22
N SER A 3 -6.34 29.06 -19.29
CA SER A 3 -5.73 27.73 -19.34
C SER A 3 -4.66 27.62 -20.45
N PRO A 4 -3.55 26.87 -20.26
CA PRO A 4 -2.54 26.72 -21.28
C PRO A 4 -2.90 25.73 -22.41
N TYR A 5 -4.05 25.04 -22.33
CA TYR A 5 -4.48 24.11 -23.38
C TYR A 5 -5.53 24.73 -24.29
N LEU A 6 -5.10 25.64 -25.16
CA LEU A 6 -5.86 26.03 -26.35
C LEU A 6 -4.92 26.64 -27.38
N ARG A 7 -4.52 25.82 -28.36
CA ARG A 7 -4.21 26.32 -29.71
C ARG A 7 -5.00 25.51 -30.72
N VAL A 8 -6.08 26.13 -31.17
CA VAL A 8 -6.68 25.86 -32.47
C VAL A 8 -5.76 26.53 -33.51
N SER A 9 -5.41 25.79 -34.56
CA SER A 9 -5.09 26.39 -35.85
C SER A 9 -5.76 25.56 -36.94
N GLU A 10 -6.79 26.16 -37.55
CA GLU A 10 -7.42 25.71 -38.78
C GLU A 10 -6.54 26.02 -40.00
N GLU A 11 -6.66 25.13 -41.01
CA GLU A 11 -6.50 25.35 -42.46
C GLU A 11 -5.06 25.65 -43.00
N ASP A 12 -4.55 25.07 -44.09
CA ASP A 12 -5.15 24.34 -45.22
C ASP A 12 -4.03 23.75 -46.13
N LYS A 13 -4.43 22.87 -47.07
CA LYS A 13 -3.80 22.47 -48.35
C LYS A 13 -3.11 21.10 -48.49
N ASN A 14 -3.70 20.34 -49.41
CA ASN A 14 -3.24 19.14 -50.10
C ASN A 14 -1.76 19.20 -50.55
N ASP A 15 -1.01 18.13 -50.25
CA ASP A 15 0.11 17.67 -51.07
C ASP A 15 0.18 16.12 -51.00
N PRO A 16 0.07 15.39 -52.13
CA PRO A 16 0.18 13.94 -52.15
C PRO A 16 1.57 13.54 -52.67
N ASP A 17 2.57 13.41 -51.79
CA ASP A 17 3.75 12.60 -52.12
C ASP A 17 4.49 12.07 -50.89
N ASP A 18 5.09 10.91 -51.15
CA ASP A 18 5.65 9.87 -50.31
C ASP A 18 6.88 10.32 -49.50
N GLY A 19 6.94 9.90 -48.23
CA GLY A 19 8.08 10.19 -47.37
C GLY A 19 7.82 9.74 -45.94
N LYS A 20 8.48 8.65 -45.53
CA LYS A 20 8.52 8.17 -44.15
C LYS A 20 8.82 9.35 -43.21
N LYS A 21 7.79 9.85 -42.53
CA LYS A 21 7.94 10.78 -41.41
C LYS A 21 8.60 9.99 -40.29
N GLU A 22 9.92 10.10 -40.16
CA GLU A 22 10.58 9.86 -38.89
C GLU A 22 9.86 10.76 -37.87
N LYS A 23 9.10 10.15 -36.95
CA LYS A 23 8.54 10.88 -35.82
C LYS A 23 9.74 11.49 -35.11
N GLN A 24 9.92 12.80 -35.22
CA GLN A 24 10.78 13.54 -34.30
C GLN A 24 10.27 13.18 -32.91
N GLU A 25 11.07 12.44 -32.13
CA GLU A 25 10.83 12.28 -30.71
C GLU A 25 10.80 13.69 -30.13
N GLU A 26 9.60 14.17 -29.79
CA GLU A 26 9.45 15.42 -29.07
C GLU A 26 10.30 15.34 -27.80
N ASP A 27 11.03 16.41 -27.49
CA ASP A 27 11.86 16.50 -26.29
C ASP A 27 10.94 16.61 -25.06
N VAL A 28 10.45 15.46 -24.59
CA VAL A 28 9.55 15.38 -23.43
C VAL A 28 10.39 15.61 -22.16
N PRO A 29 10.03 16.59 -21.30
CA PRO A 29 10.74 16.81 -20.05
C PRO A 29 10.76 15.55 -19.19
N LYS A 30 11.94 15.17 -18.68
CA LYS A 30 12.13 13.99 -17.82
C LYS A 30 12.45 14.41 -16.40
N LEU A 31 11.77 13.82 -15.43
CA LEU A 31 12.11 13.93 -14.01
C LEU A 31 12.97 12.73 -13.60
N LEU A 32 14.15 13.00 -13.03
CA LEU A 32 15.02 11.97 -12.47
C LEU A 32 15.03 12.09 -10.94
N LEU A 33 14.58 11.06 -10.25
CA LEU A 33 14.64 10.95 -8.79
C LEU A 33 15.77 10.00 -8.41
N LEU A 34 16.76 10.49 -7.67
CA LEU A 34 17.84 9.67 -7.13
C LEU A 34 17.47 9.24 -5.70
N LEU A 35 17.20 7.95 -5.53
CA LEU A 35 16.80 7.34 -4.26
C LEU A 35 17.83 6.31 -3.81
N SER A 36 17.81 5.95 -2.52
CA SER A 36 18.60 4.83 -2.03
C SER A 36 18.14 3.51 -2.66
N LYS A 37 19.05 2.55 -2.86
CA LYS A 37 18.67 1.16 -3.14
C LYS A 37 17.81 0.63 -1.99
N GLY A 38 16.66 0.03 -2.31
CA GLY A 38 15.67 -0.38 -1.31
C GLY A 38 15.44 -1.88 -1.15
N GLY A 39 16.10 -2.72 -1.96
CA GLY A 39 15.92 -4.17 -1.94
C GLY A 39 14.89 -4.66 -2.96
N SER A 40 14.11 -5.67 -2.59
CA SER A 40 13.07 -6.29 -3.43
C SER A 40 11.67 -5.88 -2.99
N GLU A 41 10.66 -6.08 -3.83
CA GLU A 41 9.26 -5.82 -3.49
C GLU A 41 8.74 -6.74 -2.37
N LEU A 42 7.95 -6.18 -1.46
CA LEU A 42 7.39 -6.87 -0.31
C LEU A 42 6.23 -7.79 -0.69
N GLU A 43 5.39 -7.44 -1.68
CA GLU A 43 4.29 -8.31 -2.15
C GLU A 43 4.82 -9.69 -2.57
N ASN A 44 6.04 -9.72 -3.12
CA ASN A 44 6.71 -10.92 -3.62
C ASN A 44 7.70 -11.53 -2.61
N PHE A 45 7.80 -10.98 -1.40
CA PHE A 45 8.74 -11.45 -0.39
C PHE A 45 8.28 -12.76 0.26
N MET A 46 9.17 -13.75 0.28
CA MET A 46 8.89 -15.04 0.89
C MET A 46 9.17 -15.02 2.39
N VAL A 47 8.12 -14.84 3.18
CA VAL A 47 8.18 -14.93 4.65
C VAL A 47 8.41 -16.39 5.08
N LYS A 48 9.43 -16.61 5.91
CA LYS A 48 9.88 -17.95 6.34
C LYS A 48 9.45 -18.32 7.75
N THR A 49 9.29 -17.33 8.63
CA THR A 49 8.95 -17.56 10.05
C THR A 49 7.80 -16.67 10.53
N LYS A 50 7.20 -17.03 11.68
CA LYS A 50 6.19 -16.18 12.33
C LYS A 50 6.77 -14.85 12.77
N ASP A 51 8.03 -14.84 13.23
CA ASP A 51 8.70 -13.63 13.72
C ASP A 51 8.99 -12.66 12.58
N GLU A 52 9.38 -13.16 11.40
CA GLU A 52 9.50 -12.35 10.18
C GLU A 52 8.15 -11.72 9.80
N LEU A 53 7.06 -12.51 9.78
CA LEU A 53 5.71 -11.99 9.50
C LEU A 53 5.33 -10.86 10.46
N ILE A 54 5.53 -11.10 11.76
CA ILE A 54 5.18 -10.14 12.80
C ILE A 54 6.00 -8.85 12.65
N THR A 55 7.30 -9.01 12.44
CA THR A 55 8.23 -7.90 12.27
C THR A 55 7.86 -7.05 11.06
N ILE A 56 7.57 -7.67 9.92
CA ILE A 56 7.16 -6.95 8.70
C ILE A 56 5.85 -6.19 8.94
N VAL A 57 4.82 -6.85 9.47
CA VAL A 57 3.50 -6.21 9.68
C VAL A 57 3.60 -5.05 10.66
N ILE A 58 4.38 -5.19 11.74
CA ILE A 58 4.59 -4.09 12.69
C ILE A 58 5.35 -2.94 12.03
N GLN A 59 6.43 -3.20 11.28
CA GLN A 59 7.17 -2.14 10.61
C GLN A 59 6.28 -1.39 9.59
N VAL A 60 5.48 -2.10 8.80
CA VAL A 60 4.51 -1.51 7.86
C VAL A 60 3.53 -0.60 8.61
N ALA A 61 2.88 -1.13 9.65
CA ALA A 61 1.90 -0.39 10.42
C ALA A 61 2.49 0.81 11.15
N ALA A 62 3.68 0.66 11.73
CA ALA A 62 4.39 1.72 12.42
C ALA A 62 4.83 2.83 11.46
N THR A 63 5.30 2.46 10.26
CA THR A 63 5.66 3.42 9.20
C THR A 63 4.45 4.22 8.75
N MET A 64 3.30 3.56 8.50
CA MET A 64 2.06 4.24 8.16
C MET A 64 1.54 5.12 9.31
N ALA A 65 1.60 4.63 10.56
CA ALA A 65 1.18 5.40 11.74
C ALA A 65 2.01 6.67 11.94
N MET A 66 3.33 6.60 11.73
CA MET A 66 4.20 7.77 11.74
C MET A 66 3.84 8.76 10.63
N GLY A 67 3.55 8.27 9.42
CA GLY A 67 3.08 9.10 8.32
C GLY A 67 1.74 9.78 8.61
N GLU A 68 0.78 9.06 9.19
CA GLU A 68 -0.51 9.59 9.65
C GLU A 68 -0.32 10.73 10.67
N GLU A 69 0.57 10.55 11.65
CA GLU A 69 0.82 11.54 12.71
C GLU A 69 1.58 12.77 12.21
N MET A 70 2.58 12.56 11.35
CA MET A 70 3.44 13.66 10.88
C MET A 70 2.81 14.47 9.76
N LEU A 71 2.06 13.82 8.87
CA LEU A 71 1.64 14.38 7.58
C LEU A 71 0.19 14.07 7.24
N GLU A 72 -0.60 13.49 8.15
CA GLU A 72 -1.93 12.94 7.81
C GLU A 72 -1.87 12.08 6.53
N LEU A 73 -0.81 11.27 6.41
CA LEU A 73 -0.53 10.49 5.22
C LEU A 73 -1.60 9.41 5.01
N GLU A 74 -2.13 9.37 3.80
CA GLU A 74 -2.76 8.20 3.21
C GLU A 74 -1.92 7.75 2.02
N HIS A 75 -1.40 6.53 2.03
CA HIS A 75 -0.54 6.09 0.93
C HIS A 75 -1.33 5.85 -0.36
N ARG A 76 -2.52 5.27 -0.22
CA ARG A 76 -3.51 4.94 -1.26
C ARG A 76 -3.07 3.97 -2.35
N ASP A 77 -1.80 3.59 -2.41
CA ASP A 77 -1.30 2.53 -3.29
C ASP A 77 -0.20 1.67 -2.64
N ALA A 78 -0.43 1.24 -1.40
CA ALA A 78 0.62 0.67 -0.55
C ALA A 78 0.90 -0.83 -0.78
N HIS A 79 0.82 -1.31 -2.02
CA HIS A 79 1.22 -2.67 -2.37
C HIS A 79 2.75 -2.83 -2.51
N VAL A 80 3.44 -1.74 -2.86
CA VAL A 80 4.88 -1.72 -3.20
C VAL A 80 5.80 -1.30 -2.06
N PHE A 81 5.70 -1.88 -0.87
CA PHE A 81 6.82 -1.74 0.07
C PHE A 81 8.07 -2.43 -0.49
N LEU A 82 9.25 -1.91 -0.19
CA LEU A 82 10.50 -2.64 -0.43
C LEU A 82 10.99 -3.29 0.86
N VAL A 83 11.72 -4.38 0.71
CA VAL A 83 12.35 -5.14 1.79
C VAL A 83 13.82 -5.40 1.48
N GLU A 84 14.67 -5.15 2.46
CA GLU A 84 16.10 -5.43 2.41
C GLU A 84 16.61 -6.00 3.73
N GLU A 85 17.81 -6.59 3.68
CA GLU A 85 18.50 -7.05 4.88
C GLU A 85 19.13 -5.87 5.64
N THR A 86 19.03 -5.92 6.97
CA THR A 86 19.68 -4.95 7.87
C THR A 86 20.56 -5.63 8.92
N LYS A 87 21.62 -4.91 9.32
CA LYS A 87 22.50 -5.30 10.43
C LYS A 87 22.07 -4.70 11.77
N GLU A 88 21.17 -3.73 11.75
CA GLU A 88 20.59 -3.18 12.97
C GLU A 88 19.74 -4.26 13.64
N GLU A 89 20.01 -4.57 14.91
CA GLU A 89 19.28 -5.60 15.64
C GLU A 89 17.87 -5.14 16.04
N GLU A 90 17.70 -3.84 16.22
CA GLU A 90 16.49 -3.19 16.70
C GLU A 90 16.13 -1.98 15.85
N LEU A 91 14.83 -1.74 15.66
CA LEU A 91 14.28 -0.60 14.94
C LEU A 91 13.40 0.21 15.88
N GLY A 92 13.61 1.53 15.90
CA GLY A 92 12.86 2.45 16.75
C GLY A 92 11.78 3.21 15.98
N PHE A 93 10.58 3.27 16.55
CA PHE A 93 9.44 4.03 16.05
C PHE A 93 8.94 5.00 17.12
N PHE A 94 8.43 6.16 16.71
CA PHE A 94 7.83 7.12 17.62
C PHE A 94 6.39 7.40 17.20
N ILE A 95 5.43 6.93 17.98
CA ILE A 95 4.01 6.98 17.64
C ILE A 95 3.23 7.46 18.87
N ARG A 96 2.40 8.48 18.70
CA ARG A 96 1.56 9.09 19.75
C ARG A 96 2.36 9.47 21.00
N GLY A 97 3.55 10.03 20.79
CA GLY A 97 4.43 10.46 21.89
C GLY A 97 5.17 9.33 22.62
N LYS A 98 5.08 8.07 22.15
CA LYS A 98 5.75 6.91 22.77
C LYS A 98 6.82 6.33 21.85
N LYS A 99 7.94 5.91 22.44
CA LYS A 99 8.98 5.20 21.70
C LYS A 99 8.71 3.70 21.75
N PHE A 100 8.67 3.09 20.57
CA PHE A 100 8.57 1.65 20.38
C PHE A 100 9.86 1.13 19.79
N ILE A 101 10.35 0.01 20.30
CA ILE A 101 11.53 -0.67 19.78
C ILE A 101 11.11 -2.07 19.39
N VAL A 102 11.36 -2.47 18.14
CA VAL A 102 11.08 -3.82 17.64
C VAL A 102 12.38 -4.50 17.22
N LYS A 103 12.52 -5.80 17.45
CA LYS A 103 13.60 -6.59 16.84
C LYS A 103 13.45 -6.57 15.32
N SER A 104 14.54 -6.29 14.61
CA SER A 104 14.52 -6.20 13.15
C SER A 104 14.38 -7.56 12.47
N ASN A 105 14.82 -8.64 13.14
CA ASN A 105 15.00 -9.95 12.53
C ASN A 105 15.78 -9.89 11.19
N ASN A 106 16.76 -8.98 11.12
CA ASN A 106 17.54 -8.66 9.93
C ASN A 106 16.71 -8.16 8.74
N ILE A 107 15.48 -7.71 8.95
CA ILE A 107 14.56 -7.20 7.93
C ILE A 107 14.32 -5.71 8.14
N LEU A 108 14.46 -4.94 7.07
CA LEU A 108 14.07 -3.54 7.02
C LEU A 108 13.11 -3.32 5.85
N ILE A 109 11.94 -2.75 6.13
CA ILE A 109 10.98 -2.33 5.09
C ILE A 109 11.09 -0.83 4.80
N LYS A 110 10.80 -0.45 3.55
CA LYS A 110 10.79 0.93 3.09
C LYS A 110 9.51 1.22 2.33
N LEU A 111 8.79 2.25 2.73
CA LEU A 111 7.64 2.77 2.00
C LEU A 111 8.14 3.59 0.79
N ILE A 112 7.59 3.31 -0.39
CA ILE A 112 7.91 3.99 -1.64
C ILE A 112 6.63 4.23 -2.44
N ASP A 113 6.78 4.97 -3.54
CA ASP A 113 5.72 5.24 -4.51
C ASP A 113 4.53 6.04 -3.97
N PHE A 114 4.80 7.31 -3.70
CA PHE A 114 3.80 8.25 -3.20
C PHE A 114 2.92 8.86 -4.31
N GLY A 115 2.93 8.29 -5.52
CA GLY A 115 2.28 8.87 -6.70
C GLY A 115 0.77 9.08 -6.54
N LYS A 116 0.10 8.22 -5.76
CA LYS A 116 -1.34 8.31 -5.45
C LYS A 116 -1.65 8.80 -4.04
N SER A 117 -0.62 9.12 -3.26
CA SER A 117 -0.79 9.45 -1.85
C SER A 117 -1.53 10.77 -1.63
N ARG A 118 -2.08 10.93 -0.42
CA ARG A 118 -2.57 12.20 0.11
C ARG A 118 -1.79 12.53 1.38
N LEU A 119 -1.35 13.77 1.51
CA LEU A 119 -0.67 14.25 2.72
C LEU A 119 -0.91 15.75 2.94
N GLN A 120 -0.83 16.16 4.21
CA GLN A 120 -0.85 17.53 4.68
C GLN A 120 0.58 18.07 4.76
N ASN A 121 0.88 19.11 3.99
CA ASN A 121 2.15 19.83 4.01
C ASN A 121 1.92 21.28 4.47
N GLY A 122 2.11 21.56 5.76
CA GLY A 122 1.79 22.86 6.33
C GLY A 122 0.30 23.17 6.24
N ASN A 123 -0.08 24.16 5.44
CA ASN A 123 -1.48 24.53 5.21
C ASN A 123 -2.06 23.95 3.91
N GLU A 124 -1.25 23.22 3.13
CA GLU A 124 -1.66 22.66 1.84
C GLU A 124 -1.89 21.16 1.95
N VAL A 125 -2.89 20.67 1.21
CA VAL A 125 -3.11 19.24 1.02
C VAL A 125 -2.57 18.88 -0.36
N LEU A 126 -1.57 18.00 -0.39
CA LEU A 126 -1.07 17.38 -1.61
C LEU A 126 -1.78 16.05 -1.79
N PHE A 127 -2.38 15.83 -2.96
CA PHE A 127 -3.06 14.59 -3.28
C PHE A 127 -3.11 14.39 -4.80
N CYS A 128 -3.25 13.14 -5.22
CA CYS A 128 -3.56 12.79 -6.60
C CYS A 128 -5.08 12.66 -6.79
N ASP A 129 -5.62 13.26 -7.86
CA ASP A 129 -7.05 13.20 -8.22
C ASP A 129 -7.33 12.23 -9.39
N ASP A 130 -6.30 11.53 -9.88
CA ASP A 130 -6.38 10.63 -11.03
C ASP A 130 -6.79 9.21 -10.62
N TRP A 131 -8.08 9.04 -10.30
CA TRP A 131 -8.64 7.73 -9.89
C TRP A 131 -9.32 6.96 -11.03
N GLU A 132 -9.74 7.66 -12.09
CA GLU A 132 -10.61 7.11 -13.14
C GLU A 132 -9.92 6.01 -13.97
N LEU A 133 -8.60 6.07 -14.09
CA LEU A 133 -7.82 5.15 -14.93
C LEU A 133 -7.88 3.69 -14.46
N GLU A 134 -7.87 3.43 -13.15
CA GLU A 134 -7.85 2.04 -12.65
C GLU A 134 -9.24 1.47 -12.34
N SER A 135 -10.25 2.33 -12.22
CA SER A 135 -11.65 1.93 -12.12
C SER A 135 -12.22 1.37 -13.43
N ASN A 136 -11.61 1.72 -14.57
CA ASN A 136 -11.97 1.18 -15.88
C ASN A 136 -11.15 -0.08 -16.23
N GLU A 137 -10.00 -0.29 -15.59
CA GLU A 137 -9.23 -1.54 -15.68
C GLU A 137 -9.75 -2.61 -14.70
N SER A 138 -10.64 -2.26 -13.77
CA SER A 138 -11.28 -3.18 -12.83
C SER A 138 -12.33 -4.10 -13.48
N ASN A 139 -12.21 -4.42 -14.77
CA ASN A 139 -13.08 -5.37 -15.45
C ASN A 139 -12.67 -6.80 -15.00
N PRO A 140 -13.38 -7.42 -14.03
CA PRO A 140 -12.94 -8.69 -13.44
C PRO A 140 -13.03 -9.85 -14.44
N THR A 141 -13.75 -9.62 -15.55
CA THR A 141 -14.04 -10.57 -16.62
C THR A 141 -12.84 -10.88 -17.51
N GLU A 142 -11.76 -10.10 -17.47
CA GLU A 142 -10.54 -10.38 -18.25
C GLU A 142 -9.46 -11.17 -17.47
N GLY A 143 -9.79 -11.78 -16.32
CA GLY A 143 -9.05 -12.91 -15.77
C GLY A 143 -7.55 -12.71 -15.50
N ARG A 144 -7.07 -11.47 -15.39
CA ARG A 144 -5.65 -11.10 -15.27
C ARG A 144 -5.32 -10.08 -14.17
N GLY A 145 -6.29 -9.67 -13.35
CA GLY A 145 -6.07 -8.62 -12.34
C GLY A 145 -5.21 -9.08 -11.17
N GLU A 146 -4.13 -8.35 -10.90
CA GLU A 146 -3.34 -8.49 -9.68
C GLU A 146 -4.21 -8.23 -8.43
N LEU A 147 -3.88 -8.87 -7.31
CA LEU A 147 -4.76 -8.86 -6.12
C LEU A 147 -4.98 -7.46 -5.53
N HIS A 148 -4.02 -6.55 -5.72
CA HIS A 148 -4.10 -5.18 -5.22
C HIS A 148 -5.19 -4.35 -5.92
N TYR A 149 -5.56 -4.66 -7.18
CA TYR A 149 -6.58 -3.89 -7.91
C TYR A 149 -7.95 -3.90 -7.24
N GLN A 150 -8.16 -4.86 -6.36
CA GLN A 150 -9.43 -5.06 -5.65
C GLN A 150 -9.55 -4.18 -4.40
N ILE A 151 -8.46 -3.49 -4.03
CA ILE A 151 -8.45 -2.52 -2.94
C ILE A 151 -9.01 -1.17 -3.39
N TYR A 152 -8.84 -0.79 -4.66
CA TYR A 152 -9.27 0.52 -5.17
C TYR A 152 -10.79 0.78 -5.06
N PRO A 153 -11.70 -0.16 -5.40
CA PRO A 153 -13.13 0.06 -5.22
C PRO A 153 -13.51 0.30 -3.76
N ARG A 154 -12.93 -0.48 -2.83
CA ARG A 154 -13.16 -0.33 -1.38
C ARG A 154 -12.60 1.00 -0.84
N MET A 155 -11.44 1.40 -1.34
CA MET A 155 -10.87 2.70 -1.01
C MET A 155 -11.77 3.84 -1.51
N ASN A 156 -12.33 3.71 -2.72
CA ASN A 156 -13.27 4.69 -3.26
C ASN A 156 -14.58 4.77 -2.44
N GLU A 157 -15.10 3.64 -1.94
CA GLU A 157 -16.25 3.63 -1.02
C GLU A 157 -15.97 4.42 0.27
N ILE A 158 -14.75 4.32 0.81
CA ILE A 158 -14.33 5.09 2.00
C ILE A 158 -14.20 6.58 1.67
N ILE A 159 -13.57 6.92 0.55
CA ILE A 159 -13.26 8.30 0.15
C ILE A 159 -14.51 9.05 -0.32
N GLY A 160 -15.47 8.35 -0.94
CA GLY A 160 -16.73 8.92 -1.42
C GLY A 160 -16.53 10.05 -2.45
N GLY A 161 -15.48 9.95 -3.27
CA GLY A 161 -15.12 10.95 -4.28
C GLY A 161 -14.41 12.21 -3.76
N ASN A 162 -14.27 12.39 -2.45
CA ASN A 162 -13.54 13.51 -1.86
C ASN A 162 -12.05 13.16 -1.66
N TRP A 163 -11.29 12.98 -2.74
CA TRP A 163 -9.88 12.58 -2.68
C TRP A 163 -8.97 13.55 -1.91
N LYS A 164 -9.39 14.80 -1.71
CA LYS A 164 -8.67 15.77 -0.88
C LYS A 164 -8.86 15.54 0.64
N GLY A 165 -9.97 14.92 1.04
CA GLY A 165 -10.25 14.64 2.45
C GLY A 165 -9.24 13.67 3.08
N TYR A 166 -9.25 13.61 4.42
CA TYR A 166 -8.40 12.71 5.20
C TYR A 166 -9.19 11.49 5.67
N TYR A 167 -8.80 10.32 5.19
CA TYR A 167 -9.45 9.03 5.47
C TYR A 167 -8.39 7.97 5.82
N PRO A 168 -7.79 7.99 7.02
CA PRO A 168 -6.72 7.05 7.40
C PRO A 168 -7.15 5.56 7.37
N ALA A 169 -8.44 5.28 7.28
CA ALA A 169 -8.96 3.94 7.04
C ALA A 169 -8.47 3.33 5.71
N THR A 170 -8.02 4.14 4.75
CA THR A 170 -7.39 3.66 3.51
C THR A 170 -6.05 2.98 3.78
N ASN A 171 -5.25 3.46 4.75
CA ASN A 171 -4.04 2.77 5.19
C ASN A 171 -4.36 1.41 5.83
N ILE A 172 -5.45 1.34 6.62
CA ILE A 172 -5.91 0.08 7.21
C ILE A 172 -6.29 -0.96 6.13
N LEU A 173 -6.92 -0.53 5.03
CA LEU A 173 -7.20 -1.42 3.89
C LEU A 173 -5.91 -2.02 3.32
N TRP A 174 -4.87 -1.21 3.14
CA TRP A 174 -3.58 -1.67 2.62
C TRP A 174 -2.82 -2.57 3.59
N ILE A 175 -2.83 -2.26 4.90
CA ILE A 175 -2.25 -3.13 5.93
C ILE A 175 -2.95 -4.49 5.92
N ARG A 176 -4.29 -4.49 5.84
CA ARG A 176 -5.08 -5.73 5.74
C ARG A 176 -4.67 -6.55 4.53
N TYR A 177 -4.54 -5.91 3.36
CA TYR A 177 -4.09 -6.55 2.13
C TYR A 177 -2.71 -7.20 2.29
N LEU A 178 -1.73 -6.46 2.83
CA LEU A 178 -0.38 -6.98 3.05
C LEU A 178 -0.36 -8.17 4.03
N ILE A 179 -1.14 -8.12 5.12
CA ILE A 179 -1.27 -9.27 6.04
C ILE A 179 -1.78 -10.50 5.28
N GLU A 180 -2.78 -10.35 4.43
CA GLU A 180 -3.34 -11.47 3.65
C GLU A 180 -2.34 -12.09 2.66
N ILE A 181 -1.58 -11.26 1.96
CA ILE A 181 -0.57 -11.74 1.00
C ILE A 181 0.60 -12.40 1.74
N LEU A 182 1.16 -11.74 2.75
CA LEU A 182 2.36 -12.19 3.46
C LEU A 182 2.13 -13.45 4.31
N SER A 183 0.93 -13.61 4.89
CA SER A 183 0.59 -14.79 5.70
C SER A 183 0.07 -15.97 4.88
N GLY A 184 -0.36 -15.73 3.63
CA GLY A 184 -1.15 -16.68 2.86
C GLY A 184 -2.48 -17.08 3.51
N PHE A 185 -2.91 -16.38 4.57
CA PHE A 185 -4.16 -16.63 5.28
C PHE A 185 -5.36 -16.12 4.49
N ASP A 186 -6.44 -16.89 4.57
CA ASP A 186 -7.70 -16.54 3.96
C ASP A 186 -8.66 -16.02 5.03
N SER A 187 -8.82 -14.70 5.08
CA SER A 187 -9.68 -14.01 6.04
C SER A 187 -11.17 -14.09 5.68
N SER A 188 -11.54 -14.78 4.59
CA SER A 188 -12.91 -14.86 4.06
C SER A 188 -13.94 -15.44 5.04
N GLY A 189 -13.51 -16.23 6.03
CA GLY A 189 -14.38 -16.72 7.10
C GLY A 189 -14.68 -15.71 8.21
N LEU A 190 -14.00 -14.55 8.23
CA LEU A 190 -14.10 -13.54 9.29
C LEU A 190 -14.90 -12.30 8.90
N ALA A 191 -15.21 -12.11 7.62
CA ALA A 191 -16.07 -11.05 7.10
C ALA A 191 -16.79 -11.54 5.83
N SER A 192 -18.11 -11.65 5.88
CA SER A 192 -18.97 -12.14 4.80
C SER A 192 -19.67 -11.01 4.03
N GLU A 193 -19.95 -11.29 2.75
CA GLU A 193 -20.94 -10.66 1.84
C GLU A 193 -20.57 -9.40 1.03
N ASP A 194 -19.48 -9.44 0.25
CA ASP A 194 -19.23 -8.47 -0.84
C ASP A 194 -18.90 -9.19 -2.17
N PRO A 195 -19.63 -8.94 -3.29
CA PRO A 195 -19.38 -9.55 -4.60
C PRO A 195 -17.96 -9.35 -5.15
N GLY A 196 -17.26 -8.26 -4.80
CA GLY A 196 -15.84 -8.07 -5.15
C GLY A 196 -14.92 -9.14 -4.53
N THR A 197 -15.37 -9.77 -3.44
CA THR A 197 -14.64 -10.86 -2.77
C THR A 197 -14.53 -12.10 -3.63
N GLN A 198 -15.47 -12.40 -4.54
CA GLN A 198 -15.41 -13.63 -5.35
C GLN A 198 -14.28 -13.58 -6.39
N ALA A 199 -14.13 -12.46 -7.11
CA ALA A 199 -13.01 -12.24 -8.02
C ALA A 199 -11.66 -12.24 -7.24
N PHE A 200 -11.66 -11.70 -6.01
CA PHE A 200 -10.53 -11.80 -5.09
C PHE A 200 -10.16 -13.25 -4.81
N GLN A 201 -11.16 -14.07 -4.50
CA GLN A 201 -10.95 -15.48 -4.20
C GLN A 201 -10.38 -16.26 -5.39
N GLU A 202 -10.85 -15.99 -6.61
CA GLU A 202 -10.40 -16.70 -7.82
C GLU A 202 -8.95 -16.33 -8.21
N ALA A 203 -8.63 -15.03 -8.20
CA ALA A 203 -7.27 -14.56 -8.41
C ALA A 203 -6.30 -15.08 -7.33
N LYS A 204 -6.75 -15.07 -6.07
CA LYS A 204 -5.93 -15.53 -4.92
C LYS A 204 -5.72 -17.03 -4.97
N ARG A 205 -6.73 -17.84 -5.29
CA ARG A 205 -6.60 -19.30 -5.51
C ARG A 205 -5.60 -19.63 -6.61
N SER A 206 -5.55 -18.81 -7.65
CA SER A 206 -4.59 -18.95 -8.76
C SER A 206 -3.15 -18.61 -8.33
N LYS A 207 -2.96 -17.52 -7.55
CA LYS A 207 -1.66 -17.15 -6.94
C LYS A 207 -1.25 -18.05 -5.75
N LYS A 208 -2.17 -18.75 -5.08
CA LYS A 208 -1.90 -19.67 -3.93
C LYS A 208 -0.97 -20.83 -4.27
N LYS A 209 -0.77 -21.12 -5.57
CA LYS A 209 0.25 -22.08 -6.05
C LYS A 209 1.69 -21.55 -5.96
N GLN A 210 1.88 -20.24 -5.80
CA GLN A 210 3.18 -19.58 -5.65
C GLN A 210 3.46 -19.08 -4.22
N ILE A 211 2.43 -19.01 -3.36
CA ILE A 211 2.53 -18.54 -1.97
C ILE A 211 2.40 -19.75 -1.03
N THR A 212 3.49 -20.15 -0.37
CA THR A 212 3.46 -20.99 0.84
C THR A 212 4.66 -20.64 1.72
N PRO A 213 4.53 -20.65 3.06
CA PRO A 213 3.78 -21.61 3.89
C PRO A 213 2.53 -21.03 4.59
N LYS A 214 1.65 -21.89 5.12
CA LYS A 214 0.63 -21.55 6.13
C LYS A 214 1.32 -21.14 7.45
N ILE A 215 2.08 -20.04 7.45
CA ILE A 215 2.72 -19.52 8.65
C ILE A 215 1.64 -18.87 9.50
N GLY A 216 1.34 -19.51 10.62
CA GLY A 216 0.56 -18.96 11.71
C GLY A 216 -0.82 -18.46 11.30
N GLU A 217 -1.72 -19.36 10.90
CA GLU A 217 -3.16 -19.06 10.83
C GLU A 217 -3.63 -18.30 12.08
N GLU A 218 -3.11 -18.71 13.24
CA GLU A 218 -3.28 -18.06 14.52
C GLU A 218 -2.75 -16.61 14.56
N VAL A 219 -1.53 -16.36 14.07
CA VAL A 219 -0.92 -15.02 14.02
C VAL A 219 -1.70 -14.10 13.09
N ALA A 220 -2.05 -14.59 11.91
CA ALA A 220 -2.88 -13.87 10.96
C ALA A 220 -4.23 -13.52 11.57
N LYS A 221 -4.95 -14.49 12.16
CA LYS A 221 -6.21 -14.26 12.88
C LYS A 221 -6.09 -13.17 13.93
N LYS A 222 -5.03 -13.22 14.73
CA LYS A 222 -4.79 -12.20 15.75
C LYS A 222 -4.56 -10.80 15.15
N PHE A 223 -3.86 -10.69 14.02
CA PHE A 223 -3.76 -9.42 13.29
C PHE A 223 -5.13 -8.94 12.79
N PHE A 224 -5.95 -9.84 12.22
CA PHE A 224 -7.30 -9.48 11.78
C PHE A 224 -8.20 -9.04 12.94
N ASP A 225 -8.09 -9.69 14.10
CA ASP A 225 -8.84 -9.30 15.30
C ASP A 225 -8.39 -7.92 15.80
N ALA A 226 -7.08 -7.65 15.84
CA ALA A 226 -6.53 -6.36 16.23
C ALA A 226 -6.90 -5.23 15.25
N ILE A 227 -6.98 -5.51 13.95
CA ILE A 227 -7.27 -4.49 12.93
C ILE A 227 -8.76 -4.26 12.71
N LYS A 228 -9.64 -5.20 13.08
CA LYS A 228 -11.08 -5.22 12.73
C LYS A 228 -11.83 -3.91 13.00
N ASN A 229 -11.47 -3.19 14.06
CA ASN A 229 -12.13 -1.96 14.48
C ASN A 229 -11.23 -0.71 14.40
N CYS A 230 -10.06 -0.83 13.77
CA CYS A 230 -9.13 0.28 13.64
C CYS A 230 -9.55 1.21 12.50
N LYS A 231 -9.51 2.51 12.76
CA LYS A 231 -9.76 3.57 11.77
C LYS A 231 -8.48 4.19 11.20
N ALA A 232 -7.33 3.88 11.79
CA ALA A 232 -6.03 4.42 11.44
C ALA A 232 -4.92 3.45 11.84
N ALA A 233 -3.79 3.44 11.13
CA ALA A 233 -2.64 2.59 11.44
C ALA A 233 -2.12 2.83 12.86
N GLY A 234 -2.13 4.07 13.33
CA GLY A 234 -1.75 4.39 14.72
C GLY A 234 -2.65 3.72 15.78
N GLU A 235 -3.94 3.50 15.49
CA GLU A 235 -4.81 2.71 16.37
C GLU A 235 -4.46 1.23 16.34
N PHE A 236 -4.17 0.69 15.16
CA PHE A 236 -3.77 -0.70 15.00
C PHE A 236 -2.47 -0.99 15.75
N VAL A 237 -1.44 -0.16 15.59
CA VAL A 237 -0.19 -0.30 16.34
C VAL A 237 -0.48 -0.25 17.84
N PHE A 238 -1.24 0.74 18.32
CA PHE A 238 -1.50 0.87 19.75
C PHE A 238 -2.32 -0.30 20.32
N ASN A 239 -3.35 -0.76 19.60
CA ASN A 239 -4.16 -1.91 20.00
C ASN A 239 -3.31 -3.18 20.03
N TYR A 240 -2.61 -3.48 18.94
CA TYR A 240 -1.74 -4.65 18.84
C TYR A 240 -0.67 -4.65 19.95
N MET A 241 -0.07 -3.50 20.22
CA MET A 241 0.92 -3.30 21.27
C MET A 241 0.37 -3.53 22.69
N ILE A 242 -0.87 -3.13 22.99
CA ILE A 242 -1.52 -3.46 24.27
C ILE A 242 -1.76 -4.97 24.40
N TYR A 243 -2.01 -5.67 23.29
CA TYR A 243 -2.17 -7.12 23.33
C TYR A 243 -0.84 -7.87 23.49
N CYS A 244 0.29 -7.30 23.06
CA CYS A 244 1.61 -7.92 23.16
C CYS A 244 2.14 -8.11 24.59
N ASP A 245 1.72 -7.31 25.57
CA ASP A 245 2.05 -7.53 27.00
C ASP A 245 1.56 -8.91 27.50
N ASN A 246 0.62 -9.54 26.79
CA ASN A 246 0.10 -10.88 27.09
C ASN A 246 0.65 -12.00 26.17
N TRP A 247 1.58 -11.69 25.25
CA TRP A 247 2.00 -12.61 24.17
C TRP A 247 3.42 -13.17 24.33
N GLU A 248 4.10 -12.91 25.46
CA GLU A 248 5.48 -13.37 25.72
C GLU A 248 6.44 -13.08 24.54
N MET A 249 6.31 -11.90 23.93
CA MET A 249 7.21 -11.49 22.86
C MET A 249 8.30 -10.57 23.43
N ASP A 250 9.50 -11.12 23.63
CA ASP A 250 10.73 -10.38 23.96
C ASP A 250 11.17 -9.42 22.83
N SER A 251 10.37 -9.25 21.78
CA SER A 251 10.73 -8.54 20.56
C SER A 251 10.26 -7.10 20.53
N ILE A 252 9.42 -6.65 21.47
CA ILE A 252 8.93 -5.27 21.49
C ILE A 252 9.01 -4.66 22.88
N THR A 253 9.66 -3.50 22.99
CA THR A 253 9.75 -2.73 24.24
C THR A 253 9.12 -1.35 24.06
N ILE A 254 8.31 -0.93 25.04
CA ILE A 254 7.73 0.41 25.12
C ILE A 254 8.50 1.21 26.18
N ASN A 255 9.13 2.31 25.78
CA ASN A 255 9.86 3.24 26.68
C ASN A 255 9.23 4.63 26.69
#